data_AF-A0A1M2V4H6-F1
#
_entry.id   AF-A0A1M2V4H6-F1
#
_cell.length_a   1.000
_cell.length_b   1.000
_cell.length_c   1.000
_cell.angle_alpha   90.00
_cell.angle_beta   90.00
_cell.angle_gamma   90.00
#
_symmetry.space_group_name_H-M   'P 1'
#
loop_
_entity.id
_entity.type
_entity.pdbx_description
1 polymer ?
#
loop_
_entity_poly.entity_id
_entity_poly.type
_entity_poly.pdbx_seq_one_letter_code
_entity_poly.pdbx_strand_id
1 'polypeptide(L)'
;MLASNKKTTDGIPRDRSKANTEYTVGGNYLSEIGTARSSFEHQRVFYRLCQSTIERPIDYALNLAPWFKSVRMFSFAFNTWTLDVRSLPEREEAPVVLDVGWTEFVAPNDSADLTALSTSHYVIEETKNMGNRQMNKLSLPNITQIMPRATIAALLQDVFAPSREGAPKSPMILLVHDAKMTRCVLRCFDVDSSQWRAGIKDLLYYPDARVTPRQTSYHESKRDVRDYSGKWKRERSRSPRRSGAVDYPPRPRSPPQTHAPPSVYLVDVRQMYQNLMQVPKNESITSYASEFALRDTAPGRGEDDTIIYEDIDPESWLIGYVWEEMANSIAIDEQRASRKLFSKEELIEVYPGAPGGAGGDDDVDPNDIVQPGAQPGNPTSAPKPVGMYDSASEDDDW
;
A
#
# COMPACT_ATOMS: atom_id res chain seq x y z
N MET A 1 5.41 -28.12 -0.70
CA MET A 1 5.31 -27.35 0.57
C MET A 1 4.99 -28.33 1.70
N LEU A 2 5.83 -28.40 2.74
CA LEU A 2 5.62 -29.28 3.90
C LEU A 2 4.64 -28.60 4.88
N ALA A 3 3.34 -28.93 4.78
CA ALA A 3 2.37 -28.49 5.78
C ALA A 3 2.66 -29.17 7.12
N SER A 4 2.81 -28.41 8.20
CA SER A 4 2.98 -28.96 9.54
C SER A 4 1.68 -29.62 9.98
N ASN A 5 1.71 -30.91 10.33
CA ASN A 5 0.53 -31.68 10.76
C ASN A 5 -0.06 -31.26 12.13
N LYS A 6 0.44 -30.19 12.76
CA LYS A 6 -0.16 -29.63 13.97
C LYS A 6 -1.40 -28.83 13.61
N LYS A 7 -2.55 -29.50 13.64
CA LYS A 7 -3.88 -28.89 13.50
C LYS A 7 -4.10 -27.85 14.61
N THR A 8 -4.75 -26.74 14.28
CA THR A 8 -5.33 -25.84 15.28
C THR A 8 -6.47 -26.54 16.02
N THR A 9 -6.94 -25.94 17.10
CA THR A 9 -8.15 -26.38 17.83
C THR A 9 -9.36 -26.58 16.90
N ASP A 10 -9.40 -25.83 15.79
CA ASP A 10 -10.46 -25.85 14.78
C ASP A 10 -10.22 -26.87 13.64
N GLY A 11 -9.13 -27.64 13.67
CA GLY A 11 -8.84 -28.69 12.70
C GLY A 11 -8.31 -28.22 11.34
N ILE A 12 -8.14 -26.90 11.13
CA ILE A 12 -7.64 -26.34 9.88
C ILE A 12 -6.10 -26.50 9.82
N PRO A 13 -5.54 -27.03 8.72
CA PRO A 13 -4.09 -27.14 8.54
C PRO A 13 -3.43 -25.77 8.61
N ARG A 14 -2.39 -25.64 9.45
CA ARG A 14 -1.70 -24.38 9.69
C ARG A 14 -0.39 -24.32 8.90
N ASP A 15 -0.18 -23.24 8.16
CA ASP A 15 1.15 -22.92 7.66
C ASP A 15 2.00 -22.36 8.81
N ARG A 16 3.06 -23.09 9.15
CA ARG A 16 4.06 -22.70 10.16
C ARG A 16 5.44 -22.54 9.53
N SER A 17 5.50 -22.34 8.22
CA SER A 17 6.75 -22.01 7.56
C SER A 17 7.34 -20.75 8.20
N LYS A 18 8.67 -20.73 8.35
CA LYS A 18 9.38 -19.55 8.88
C LYS A 18 9.03 -18.29 8.08
N ALA A 19 8.79 -18.46 6.77
CA ALA A 19 8.39 -17.38 5.86
C ALA A 19 7.06 -16.70 6.24
N ASN A 20 6.08 -17.43 6.79
CA ASN A 20 4.75 -16.89 7.12
C ASN A 20 4.56 -16.56 8.60
N THR A 21 5.53 -16.93 9.44
CA THR A 21 5.43 -16.72 10.90
C THR A 21 5.48 -15.23 11.26
N GLU A 22 6.25 -14.41 10.55
CA GLU A 22 6.33 -12.95 10.77
C GLU A 22 5.05 -12.20 10.36
N TYR A 23 4.31 -12.77 9.41
CA TYR A 23 3.13 -12.14 8.81
C TYR A 23 1.80 -12.60 9.42
N THR A 24 1.84 -13.44 10.47
CA THR A 24 0.62 -13.97 11.10
C THR A 24 0.62 -13.80 12.62
N VAL A 25 -0.49 -13.30 13.17
CA VAL A 25 -0.71 -13.20 14.63
C VAL A 25 -1.49 -14.44 15.07
N GLY A 26 -0.93 -15.20 16.01
CA GLY A 26 -1.53 -16.45 16.50
C GLY A 26 -1.61 -17.57 15.44
N GLY A 27 -1.16 -17.32 14.22
CA GLY A 27 -1.23 -18.24 13.08
C GLY A 27 -2.58 -18.35 12.37
N ASN A 28 -3.57 -17.54 12.75
CA ASN A 28 -4.91 -17.54 12.14
C ASN A 28 -5.24 -16.23 11.43
N TYR A 29 -4.65 -15.12 11.87
CA TYR A 29 -4.90 -13.79 11.32
C TYR A 29 -3.62 -13.20 10.77
N LEU A 30 -3.72 -12.37 9.73
CA LEU A 30 -2.59 -11.59 9.27
C LEU A 30 -2.20 -10.57 10.36
N SER A 31 -0.90 -10.42 10.59
CA SER A 31 -0.41 -9.25 11.34
C SER A 31 -0.68 -7.97 10.55
N GLU A 32 -0.56 -6.81 11.19
CA GLU A 32 -0.61 -5.53 10.48
C GLU A 32 0.44 -5.48 9.37
N ILE A 33 1.66 -5.95 9.67
CA ILE A 33 2.76 -6.11 8.71
C ILE A 33 2.38 -7.06 7.57
N GLY A 34 1.75 -8.21 7.88
CA GLY A 34 1.26 -9.15 6.87
C GLY A 34 0.16 -8.57 5.98
N THR A 35 -0.73 -7.77 6.55
CA THR A 35 -1.79 -7.06 5.83
C THR A 35 -1.20 -5.99 4.91
N ALA A 36 -0.26 -5.19 5.41
CA ALA A 36 0.47 -4.19 4.65
C ALA A 36 1.25 -4.81 3.48
N ARG A 37 2.01 -5.89 3.74
CA ARG A 37 2.75 -6.63 2.72
C ARG A 37 1.83 -7.23 1.66
N SER A 38 0.77 -7.92 2.08
CA SER A 38 -0.19 -8.51 1.12
C SER A 38 -0.88 -7.44 0.28
N SER A 39 -1.25 -6.30 0.86
CA SER A 39 -1.83 -5.17 0.13
C SER A 39 -0.88 -4.66 -0.95
N PHE A 40 0.41 -4.52 -0.65
CA PHE A 40 1.44 -4.13 -1.62
C PHE A 40 1.57 -5.16 -2.76
N GLU A 41 1.68 -6.45 -2.42
CA GLU A 41 1.82 -7.51 -3.43
C GLU A 41 0.58 -7.65 -4.32
N HIS A 42 -0.62 -7.35 -3.82
CA HIS A 42 -1.82 -7.30 -4.67
C HIS A 42 -1.66 -6.27 -5.81
N GLN A 43 -1.03 -5.11 -5.56
CA GLN A 43 -0.78 -4.08 -6.58
C GLN A 43 0.14 -4.59 -7.68
N ARG A 44 1.21 -5.30 -7.29
CA ARG A 44 2.13 -5.94 -8.23
C ARG A 44 1.45 -7.01 -9.07
N VAL A 45 0.64 -7.86 -8.44
CA VAL A 45 -0.14 -8.89 -9.14
C VAL A 45 -1.11 -8.24 -10.13
N PHE A 46 -1.81 -7.18 -9.71
CA PHE A 46 -2.70 -6.43 -10.59
C PHE A 46 -1.95 -5.87 -11.81
N TYR A 47 -0.82 -5.20 -11.60
CA TYR A 47 0.00 -4.65 -12.68
C TYR A 47 0.41 -5.73 -13.68
N ARG A 48 0.91 -6.88 -13.19
CA ARG A 48 1.31 -8.03 -14.01
C ARG A 48 0.15 -8.67 -14.79
N LEU A 49 -1.06 -8.68 -14.21
CA LEU A 49 -2.28 -9.15 -14.89
C LEU A 49 -2.74 -8.20 -16.00
N CYS A 50 -2.50 -6.90 -15.82
CA CYS A 50 -2.79 -5.89 -16.84
C CYS A 50 -1.85 -6.03 -18.04
N GLN A 51 -0.55 -6.29 -17.81
CA GLN A 51 0.46 -6.60 -18.83
C GLN A 51 0.42 -8.05 -19.36
N SER A 52 -0.61 -8.84 -19.01
CA SER A 52 -0.77 -10.23 -19.41
C SER A 52 0.44 -11.15 -19.16
N THR A 53 1.35 -10.77 -18.26
CA THR A 53 2.55 -11.57 -17.90
C THR A 53 2.21 -12.81 -17.07
N ILE A 54 1.00 -12.84 -16.48
CA ILE A 54 0.43 -14.01 -15.81
C ILE A 54 -0.59 -14.65 -16.76
N GLU A 55 -0.15 -15.64 -17.54
CA GLU A 55 -0.98 -16.30 -18.55
C GLU A 55 -2.22 -17.02 -17.97
N ARG A 56 -2.04 -17.67 -16.81
CA ARG A 56 -3.10 -18.48 -16.16
C ARG A 56 -3.30 -18.05 -14.71
N PRO A 57 -4.10 -16.99 -14.45
CA PRO A 57 -4.34 -16.49 -13.09
C PRO A 57 -4.84 -17.56 -12.11
N ILE A 58 -5.60 -18.53 -12.61
CA ILE A 58 -6.14 -19.67 -11.84
C ILE A 58 -5.04 -20.52 -11.17
N ASP A 59 -3.86 -20.63 -11.79
CA ASP A 59 -2.73 -21.41 -11.25
C ASP A 59 -2.16 -20.77 -9.97
N TYR A 60 -2.40 -19.47 -9.80
CA TYR A 60 -2.01 -18.68 -8.64
C TYR A 60 -3.17 -18.45 -7.66
N ALA A 61 -4.25 -19.24 -7.79
CA ALA A 61 -5.48 -19.12 -7.02
C ALA A 61 -6.14 -17.73 -7.14
N LEU A 62 -5.88 -17.00 -8.22
CA LEU A 62 -6.55 -15.75 -8.53
C LEU A 62 -7.90 -16.07 -9.17
N ASN A 63 -8.96 -15.43 -8.66
CA ASN A 63 -10.30 -15.52 -9.23
C ASN A 63 -10.71 -14.12 -9.65
N LEU A 64 -10.33 -13.74 -10.86
CA LEU A 64 -10.54 -12.38 -11.34
C LEU A 64 -12.02 -12.09 -11.51
N ALA A 65 -12.42 -10.89 -11.12
CA ALA A 65 -13.79 -10.46 -11.35
C ALA A 65 -14.10 -10.41 -12.87
N PRO A 66 -15.34 -10.70 -13.30
CA PRO A 66 -15.71 -10.64 -14.73
C PRO A 66 -15.47 -9.28 -15.39
N TRP A 67 -15.49 -8.20 -14.60
CA TRP A 67 -15.26 -6.82 -15.04
C TRP A 67 -13.81 -6.36 -14.91
N PHE A 68 -12.87 -7.24 -14.54
CA PHE A 68 -11.46 -6.90 -14.28
C PHE A 68 -10.81 -6.09 -15.40
N LYS A 69 -11.02 -6.49 -16.67
CA LYS A 69 -10.46 -5.81 -17.85
C LYS A 69 -11.09 -4.44 -18.15
N SER A 70 -12.19 -4.09 -17.49
CA SER A 70 -12.86 -2.81 -17.65
C SER A 70 -12.54 -1.81 -16.52
N VAL A 71 -11.71 -2.20 -15.56
CA VAL A 71 -11.36 -1.35 -14.41
C VAL A 71 -10.68 -0.07 -14.90
N ARG A 72 -11.18 1.07 -14.46
CA ARG A 72 -10.60 2.38 -14.74
C ARG A 72 -9.59 2.74 -13.66
N MET A 73 -8.53 3.44 -14.02
CA MET A 73 -7.51 3.89 -13.08
C MET A 73 -7.50 5.41 -13.00
N PHE A 74 -7.61 5.92 -11.78
CA PHE A 74 -7.60 7.34 -11.47
C PHE A 74 -6.58 7.62 -10.39
N SER A 75 -5.97 8.80 -10.43
CA SER A 75 -5.34 9.38 -9.25
C SER A 75 -6.08 10.65 -8.83
N PHE A 76 -6.03 10.95 -7.54
CA PHE A 76 -6.60 12.17 -6.98
C PHE A 76 -5.61 12.83 -6.03
N ALA A 77 -5.37 14.12 -6.26
CA ALA A 77 -4.50 14.98 -5.47
C ALA A 77 -5.26 16.26 -5.08
N PHE A 78 -4.85 16.87 -3.98
CA PHE A 78 -5.44 18.11 -3.50
C PHE A 78 -4.44 18.83 -2.61
N ASN A 79 -4.49 20.15 -2.62
CA ASN A 79 -3.77 20.96 -1.64
C ASN A 79 -4.74 21.47 -0.57
N THR A 80 -4.37 21.27 0.70
CA THR A 80 -5.00 21.95 1.83
C THR A 80 -4.18 23.14 2.27
N TRP A 81 -4.82 24.10 2.95
CA TRP A 81 -4.13 25.25 3.51
C TRP A 81 -3.24 24.84 4.69
N THR A 82 -1.92 24.90 4.50
CA THR A 82 -0.94 24.44 5.51
C THR A 82 -0.84 25.37 6.71
N LEU A 83 -1.26 26.63 6.57
CA LEU A 83 -1.33 27.60 7.68
C LEU A 83 -2.61 27.47 8.50
N ASP A 84 -3.44 26.45 8.25
CA ASP A 84 -4.62 26.17 9.06
C ASP A 84 -4.20 25.67 10.46
N VAL A 85 -4.30 26.57 11.43
CA VAL A 85 -3.91 26.36 12.84
C VAL A 85 -4.97 25.61 13.67
N ARG A 86 -6.11 25.24 13.07
CA ARG A 86 -7.14 24.44 13.75
C ARG A 86 -6.59 23.07 14.16
N SER A 87 -7.23 22.44 15.12
CA SER A 87 -6.82 21.11 15.59
C SER A 87 -6.93 20.06 14.49
N LEU A 88 -6.14 18.97 14.56
CA LEU A 88 -6.20 17.89 13.56
C LEU A 88 -7.63 17.34 13.36
N PRO A 89 -8.44 17.08 14.41
CA PRO A 89 -9.82 16.62 14.23
C PRO A 89 -10.70 17.62 13.47
N GLU A 90 -10.62 18.92 13.78
CA GLU A 90 -11.39 19.97 13.09
C GLU A 90 -10.99 20.09 11.61
N ARG A 91 -9.68 19.95 11.32
CA ARG A 91 -9.17 19.95 9.94
C ARG A 91 -9.57 18.70 9.18
N GLU A 92 -9.70 17.55 9.85
CA GLU A 92 -10.22 16.32 9.24
C GLU A 92 -11.74 16.37 9.04
N GLU A 93 -12.47 17.09 9.89
CA GLU A 93 -13.92 17.29 9.74
C GLU A 93 -14.24 18.22 8.58
N ALA A 94 -13.54 19.35 8.49
CA ALA A 94 -13.78 20.39 7.49
C ALA A 94 -12.45 20.98 6.94
N PRO A 95 -11.69 20.23 6.13
CA PRO A 95 -10.44 20.71 5.52
C PRO A 95 -10.64 21.97 4.67
N VAL A 96 -9.73 22.94 4.81
CA VAL A 96 -9.64 24.10 3.90
C VAL A 96 -8.87 23.68 2.65
N VAL A 97 -9.60 23.33 1.61
CA VAL A 97 -9.04 22.93 0.31
C VAL A 97 -8.75 24.17 -0.54
N LEU A 98 -7.58 24.19 -1.19
CA LEU A 98 -7.13 25.26 -2.08
C LEU A 98 -7.40 24.91 -3.55
N ASP A 99 -7.05 23.69 -3.92
CA ASP A 99 -7.22 23.14 -5.26
C ASP A 99 -7.38 21.61 -5.19
N VAL A 100 -7.89 21.05 -6.27
CA VAL A 100 -8.02 19.61 -6.49
C VAL A 100 -7.59 19.26 -7.90
N GLY A 101 -7.00 18.08 -8.07
CA GLY A 101 -6.65 17.55 -9.37
C GLY A 101 -6.89 16.05 -9.43
N TRP A 102 -7.26 15.57 -10.62
CA TRP A 102 -7.31 14.14 -10.87
C TRP A 102 -6.83 13.81 -12.27
N THR A 103 -6.37 12.59 -12.41
CA THR A 103 -5.84 12.07 -13.67
C THR A 103 -6.43 10.71 -13.94
N GLU A 104 -7.01 10.55 -15.12
CA GLU A 104 -7.37 9.23 -15.62
C GLU A 104 -6.17 8.62 -16.33
N PHE A 105 -5.91 7.34 -16.08
CA PHE A 105 -4.84 6.60 -16.73
C PHE A 105 -5.39 5.49 -17.61
N VAL A 106 -4.68 5.26 -18.71
CA VAL A 106 -4.78 3.98 -19.41
C VAL A 106 -4.01 2.96 -18.57
N ALA A 107 -4.69 1.91 -18.12
CA ALA A 107 -4.04 0.83 -17.39
C ALA A 107 -2.90 0.21 -18.24
N PRO A 108 -1.80 -0.24 -17.60
CA PRO A 108 -0.67 -0.80 -18.31
C PRO A 108 -1.10 -2.02 -19.13
N ASN A 109 -0.43 -2.26 -20.25
CA ASN A 109 -0.70 -3.41 -21.12
C ASN A 109 0.62 -3.99 -21.63
N ASP A 110 0.55 -5.06 -22.41
CA ASP A 110 1.72 -5.79 -22.92
C ASP A 110 2.71 -4.92 -23.73
N SER A 111 2.23 -3.78 -24.26
CA SER A 111 3.00 -2.91 -25.15
C SER A 111 3.33 -1.53 -24.58
N ALA A 112 2.69 -1.15 -23.48
CA ALA A 112 2.81 0.19 -22.91
C ALA A 112 2.65 0.18 -21.39
N ASP A 113 3.49 0.97 -20.74
CA ASP A 113 3.42 1.31 -19.33
C ASP A 113 2.17 2.16 -19.03
N LEU A 114 1.96 2.51 -17.76
CA LEU A 114 0.87 3.38 -17.35
C LEU A 114 1.01 4.76 -18.00
N THR A 115 0.00 5.20 -18.74
CA THR A 115 0.02 6.52 -19.40
C THR A 115 -1.16 7.38 -18.97
N ALA A 116 -0.91 8.64 -18.64
CA ALA A 116 -1.97 9.61 -18.36
C ALA A 116 -2.84 9.83 -19.62
N LEU A 117 -4.15 9.57 -19.49
CA LEU A 117 -5.13 9.75 -20.55
C LEU A 117 -5.70 11.17 -20.56
N SER A 118 -6.13 11.63 -19.39
CA SER A 118 -6.72 12.96 -19.22
C SER A 118 -6.47 13.49 -17.83
N THR A 119 -6.36 14.81 -17.71
CA THR A 119 -5.97 15.47 -16.49
C THR A 119 -6.77 16.72 -16.29
N SER A 120 -7.29 16.88 -15.09
CA SER A 120 -8.04 18.06 -14.70
C SER A 120 -7.46 18.62 -13.41
N HIS A 121 -7.26 19.94 -13.38
CA HIS A 121 -6.80 20.66 -12.20
C HIS A 121 -7.68 21.88 -11.97
N TYR A 122 -8.28 21.98 -10.79
CA TYR A 122 -9.24 23.02 -10.44
C TYR A 122 -8.79 23.77 -9.20
N VAL A 123 -8.60 25.07 -9.35
CA VAL A 123 -8.38 26.00 -8.24
C VAL A 123 -9.74 26.50 -7.76
N ILE A 124 -9.97 26.40 -6.46
CA ILE A 124 -11.23 26.85 -5.85
C ILE A 124 -11.24 28.38 -5.82
N GLU A 125 -12.24 28.99 -6.44
CA GLU A 125 -12.33 30.44 -6.57
C GLU A 125 -12.35 31.16 -5.21
N GLU A 126 -13.06 30.60 -4.24
CA GLU A 126 -13.25 31.16 -2.91
C GLU A 126 -11.95 31.22 -2.10
N THR A 127 -11.01 30.30 -2.38
CA THR A 127 -9.72 30.20 -1.68
C THR A 127 -8.54 30.54 -2.61
N LYS A 128 -8.78 31.10 -3.81
CA LYS A 128 -7.72 31.35 -4.82
C LYS A 128 -6.60 32.29 -4.36
N ASN A 129 -6.92 33.19 -3.43
CA ASN A 129 -6.00 34.14 -2.82
C ASN A 129 -5.25 33.57 -1.60
N MET A 130 -5.66 32.39 -1.13
CA MET A 130 -4.94 31.64 -0.10
C MET A 130 -3.82 30.85 -0.78
N GLY A 131 -2.65 30.83 -0.15
CA GLY A 131 -1.50 30.09 -0.66
C GLY A 131 -0.67 29.54 0.49
N ASN A 132 -0.01 28.41 0.22
CA ASN A 132 0.95 27.84 1.16
C ASN A 132 2.27 28.61 0.99
N ARG A 133 2.74 29.24 2.07
CA ARG A 133 4.04 29.96 2.04
C ARG A 133 5.13 28.98 1.59
N GLN A 134 6.07 29.47 0.78
CA GLN A 134 7.20 28.70 0.22
C GLN A 134 6.83 27.68 -0.88
N MET A 135 5.54 27.50 -1.19
CA MET A 135 5.11 26.69 -2.32
C MET A 135 4.74 27.61 -3.49
N ASN A 136 5.39 27.42 -4.62
CA ASN A 136 5.03 28.13 -5.85
C ASN A 136 3.78 27.47 -6.43
N LYS A 137 2.76 28.28 -6.70
CA LYS A 137 1.49 27.78 -7.25
C LYS A 137 1.74 27.30 -8.68
N LEU A 138 1.54 26.00 -8.91
CA LEU A 138 1.63 25.43 -10.24
C LEU A 138 0.42 25.91 -11.06
N SER A 139 0.69 26.70 -12.10
CA SER A 139 -0.32 27.14 -13.05
C SER A 139 0.01 26.55 -14.42
N LEU A 140 -0.72 25.50 -14.81
CA LEU A 140 -0.60 24.86 -16.11
C LEU A 140 -1.61 25.51 -17.07
N PRO A 141 -1.17 26.31 -18.07
CA PRO A 141 -2.05 27.19 -18.86
C PRO A 141 -3.21 26.49 -19.58
N ASN A 142 -3.12 25.17 -19.80
CA ASN A 142 -4.11 24.36 -20.52
C ASN A 142 -4.90 23.38 -19.62
N ILE A 143 -4.50 23.23 -18.35
CA ILE A 143 -5.06 22.22 -17.44
C ILE A 143 -5.73 22.89 -16.23
N THR A 144 -5.12 23.96 -15.71
CA THR A 144 -5.61 24.67 -14.53
C THR A 144 -6.82 25.54 -14.87
N GLN A 145 -7.94 25.29 -14.21
CA GLN A 145 -9.15 26.11 -14.30
C GLN A 145 -9.52 26.65 -12.91
N ILE A 146 -9.96 27.92 -12.84
CA ILE A 146 -10.49 28.51 -11.61
C ILE A 146 -12.02 28.40 -11.65
N MET A 147 -12.62 27.76 -10.66
CA MET A 147 -14.06 27.53 -10.62
C MET A 147 -14.63 27.68 -9.20
N PRO A 148 -15.92 28.03 -9.05
CA PRO A 148 -16.61 27.99 -7.76
C PRO A 148 -16.58 26.59 -7.15
N ARG A 149 -16.46 26.51 -5.82
CA ARG A 149 -16.43 25.25 -5.06
C ARG A 149 -17.61 24.34 -5.39
N ALA A 150 -18.80 24.91 -5.55
CA ALA A 150 -20.03 24.16 -5.85
C ALA A 150 -19.95 23.44 -7.21
N THR A 151 -19.32 24.05 -8.21
CA THR A 151 -19.15 23.44 -9.53
C THR A 151 -18.16 22.28 -9.48
N ILE A 152 -17.06 22.45 -8.74
CA ILE A 152 -16.08 21.38 -8.49
C ILE A 152 -16.75 20.21 -7.75
N ALA A 153 -17.58 20.50 -6.76
CA ALA A 153 -18.37 19.48 -6.04
C ALA A 153 -19.24 18.66 -7.00
N ALA A 154 -19.99 19.33 -7.88
CA ALA A 154 -20.83 18.66 -8.87
C ALA A 154 -20.02 17.77 -9.84
N LEU A 155 -18.84 18.23 -10.28
CA LEU A 155 -17.94 17.43 -11.12
C LEU A 155 -17.42 16.18 -10.39
N LEU A 156 -16.95 16.34 -9.14
CA LEU A 156 -16.48 15.21 -8.34
C LEU A 156 -17.60 14.20 -8.06
N GLN A 157 -18.80 14.69 -7.75
CA GLN A 157 -19.97 13.84 -7.56
C GLN A 157 -20.31 13.05 -8.82
N ASP A 158 -20.20 13.64 -10.01
CA ASP A 158 -20.45 12.94 -11.27
C ASP A 158 -19.36 11.90 -11.58
N VAL A 159 -18.08 12.27 -11.40
CA VAL A 159 -16.92 11.38 -11.58
C VAL A 159 -17.04 10.14 -10.68
N PHE A 160 -17.44 10.32 -9.42
CA PHE A 160 -17.55 9.23 -8.43
C PHE A 160 -18.96 8.65 -8.27
N ALA A 161 -19.96 9.17 -8.98
CA ALA A 161 -21.33 8.70 -8.87
C ALA A 161 -21.42 7.19 -9.20
N PRO A 162 -22.23 6.43 -8.43
CA PRO A 162 -22.64 5.11 -8.86
C PRO A 162 -23.45 5.23 -10.16
N SER A 163 -23.46 4.18 -10.98
CA SER A 163 -24.11 4.25 -12.29
C SER A 163 -25.59 4.63 -12.21
N ARG A 164 -26.00 5.62 -13.02
CA ARG A 164 -27.35 6.21 -12.96
C ARG A 164 -28.38 5.57 -13.90
N GLU A 165 -28.00 4.62 -14.76
CA GLU A 165 -28.87 4.17 -15.87
C GLU A 165 -28.96 2.65 -16.06
N GLY A 166 -28.80 1.87 -14.99
CA GLY A 166 -28.99 0.41 -15.02
C GLY A 166 -27.87 -0.38 -15.70
N ALA A 167 -26.99 0.26 -16.48
CA ALA A 167 -25.71 -0.31 -16.89
C ALA A 167 -24.72 -0.23 -15.72
N PRO A 168 -24.06 -1.30 -15.27
CA PRO A 168 -23.06 -1.19 -14.21
C PRO A 168 -21.87 -0.34 -14.68
N LYS A 169 -21.55 0.73 -13.94
CA LYS A 169 -20.34 1.53 -14.18
C LYS A 169 -19.14 0.66 -13.88
N SER A 170 -18.16 0.67 -14.77
CA SER A 170 -16.91 -0.04 -14.56
C SER A 170 -16.26 0.38 -13.25
N PRO A 171 -15.77 -0.57 -12.43
CA PRO A 171 -15.14 -0.21 -11.18
C PRO A 171 -13.90 0.64 -11.39
N MET A 172 -13.60 1.47 -10.40
CA MET A 172 -12.50 2.42 -10.43
C MET A 172 -11.45 2.04 -9.38
N ILE A 173 -10.18 2.05 -9.75
CA ILE A 173 -9.07 2.12 -8.80
C ILE A 173 -8.72 3.60 -8.65
N LEU A 174 -8.77 4.10 -7.42
CA LEU A 174 -8.42 5.47 -7.07
C LEU A 174 -7.12 5.47 -6.26
N LEU A 175 -6.04 5.93 -6.91
CA LEU A 175 -4.71 6.12 -6.33
C LEU A 175 -4.67 7.46 -5.59
N VAL A 176 -4.26 7.46 -4.33
CA VAL A 176 -4.26 8.65 -3.48
C VAL A 176 -3.01 8.72 -2.61
N HIS A 177 -2.63 9.94 -2.21
CA HIS A 177 -1.64 10.19 -1.15
C HIS A 177 -2.40 10.57 0.12
N ASP A 178 -2.34 9.72 1.16
CA ASP A 178 -3.17 9.82 2.38
C ASP A 178 -4.67 9.54 2.13
N ALA A 179 -5.03 8.26 2.19
CA ALA A 179 -6.40 7.81 2.00
C ALA A 179 -7.38 8.37 3.05
N LYS A 180 -6.91 8.65 4.27
CA LYS A 180 -7.76 9.20 5.33
C LYS A 180 -8.15 10.64 5.00
N MET A 181 -7.17 11.49 4.74
CA MET A 181 -7.43 12.90 4.38
C MET A 181 -8.18 13.02 3.06
N THR A 182 -7.90 12.15 2.09
CA THR A 182 -8.64 12.11 0.82
C THR A 182 -10.13 11.91 1.02
N ARG A 183 -10.53 10.97 1.89
CA ARG A 183 -11.95 10.76 2.22
C ARG A 183 -12.57 11.98 2.91
N CYS A 184 -11.82 12.65 3.80
CA CYS A 184 -12.28 13.88 4.44
C CYS A 184 -12.54 14.99 3.41
N VAL A 185 -11.61 15.19 2.48
CA VAL A 185 -11.73 16.19 1.40
C VAL A 185 -12.92 15.88 0.49
N LEU A 186 -13.03 14.65 0.01
CA LEU A 186 -14.13 14.22 -0.86
C LEU A 186 -15.50 14.36 -0.17
N ARG A 187 -15.58 14.04 1.12
CA ARG A 187 -16.79 14.25 1.93
C ARG A 187 -17.19 15.73 1.98
N CYS A 188 -16.23 16.66 2.02
CA CYS A 188 -16.53 18.10 1.97
C CYS A 188 -16.99 18.60 0.59
N PHE A 189 -16.94 17.76 -0.44
CA PHE A 189 -17.57 17.95 -1.75
C PHE A 189 -18.84 17.09 -1.92
N ASP A 190 -19.38 16.58 -0.80
CA ASP A 190 -20.55 15.69 -0.73
C ASP A 190 -20.42 14.40 -1.56
N VAL A 191 -19.19 13.90 -1.75
CA VAL A 191 -18.95 12.60 -2.36
C VAL A 191 -19.12 11.50 -1.30
N ASP A 192 -20.08 10.60 -1.51
CA ASP A 192 -20.29 9.44 -0.63
C ASP A 192 -19.23 8.36 -0.89
N SER A 193 -18.31 8.20 0.06
CA SER A 193 -17.27 7.17 0.05
C SER A 193 -17.60 5.94 0.90
N SER A 194 -18.83 5.80 1.42
CA SER A 194 -19.19 4.75 2.38
C SER A 194 -19.06 3.33 1.82
N GLN A 195 -19.26 3.17 0.51
CA GLN A 195 -19.19 1.87 -0.18
C GLN A 195 -17.80 1.56 -0.75
N TRP A 196 -16.82 2.46 -0.58
CA TRP A 196 -15.50 2.29 -1.16
C TRP A 196 -14.71 1.22 -0.41
N ARG A 197 -13.96 0.39 -1.14
CA ARG A 197 -13.08 -0.61 -0.53
C ARG A 197 -11.66 -0.09 -0.43
N ALA A 198 -10.97 -0.44 0.65
CA ALA A 198 -9.54 -0.18 0.77
C ALA A 198 -8.75 -1.31 0.10
N GLY A 199 -7.75 -0.95 -0.69
CA GLY A 199 -6.97 -1.88 -1.51
C GLY A 199 -7.77 -2.53 -2.64
N ILE A 200 -7.14 -3.47 -3.34
CA ILE A 200 -7.69 -4.11 -4.55
C ILE A 200 -7.88 -5.62 -4.41
N LYS A 201 -7.83 -6.15 -3.17
CA LYS A 201 -7.94 -7.59 -2.92
C LYS A 201 -9.20 -8.19 -3.55
N ASP A 202 -10.35 -7.54 -3.40
CA ASP A 202 -11.62 -8.06 -3.89
C ASP A 202 -11.73 -8.03 -5.43
N LEU A 203 -10.84 -7.30 -6.14
CA LEU A 203 -10.70 -7.38 -7.60
C LEU A 203 -10.00 -8.67 -8.05
N LEU A 204 -9.04 -9.14 -7.24
CA LEU A 204 -8.20 -10.30 -7.53
C LEU A 204 -8.80 -11.62 -7.05
N TYR A 205 -9.61 -11.55 -6.00
CA TYR A 205 -10.23 -12.71 -5.34
C TYR A 205 -11.75 -12.53 -5.32
N TYR A 206 -12.35 -12.36 -6.49
CA TYR A 206 -13.80 -12.26 -6.61
C TYR A 206 -14.43 -13.51 -6.00
N PRO A 207 -15.35 -13.37 -5.02
CA PRO A 207 -16.03 -14.51 -4.42
C PRO A 207 -17.06 -15.03 -5.43
N ASP A 208 -16.63 -15.88 -6.35
CA ASP A 208 -17.56 -16.53 -7.26
C ASP A 208 -18.38 -17.55 -6.46
N ALA A 209 -19.67 -17.30 -6.32
CA ALA A 209 -20.63 -18.22 -5.71
C ALA A 209 -20.70 -19.57 -6.45
N ARG A 210 -20.17 -19.65 -7.68
CA ARG A 210 -20.18 -20.86 -8.52
C ARG A 210 -18.92 -21.71 -8.40
N VAL A 211 -17.83 -21.14 -7.91
CA VAL A 211 -16.77 -21.95 -7.32
C VAL A 211 -17.26 -22.29 -5.91
N THR A 212 -18.34 -23.09 -5.82
CA THR A 212 -18.37 -24.12 -4.77
C THR A 212 -16.96 -24.68 -4.76
N PRO A 213 -16.27 -24.77 -3.62
CA PRO A 213 -15.03 -25.51 -3.56
C PRO A 213 -15.40 -26.87 -4.10
N ARG A 214 -15.14 -27.08 -5.39
CA ARG A 214 -15.14 -28.37 -6.04
C ARG A 214 -14.08 -28.98 -5.19
N GLN A 215 -14.55 -29.80 -4.26
CA GLN A 215 -13.72 -30.64 -3.45
C GLN A 215 -12.63 -31.03 -4.42
N THR A 216 -11.40 -30.65 -4.09
CA THR A 216 -10.26 -31.41 -4.53
C THR A 216 -10.40 -32.81 -3.90
N SER A 217 -11.50 -33.52 -4.16
CA SER A 217 -11.46 -34.85 -4.73
C SER A 217 -10.74 -34.72 -6.07
N TYR A 218 -9.45 -34.34 -5.99
CA TYR A 218 -8.44 -35.18 -6.58
C TYR A 218 -8.88 -36.58 -6.23
N HIS A 219 -9.45 -37.23 -7.25
CA HIS A 219 -9.51 -38.65 -7.37
C HIS A 219 -8.06 -39.16 -7.28
N GLU A 220 -7.49 -39.12 -6.09
CA GLU A 220 -6.50 -40.07 -5.61
C GLU A 220 -7.27 -41.36 -5.27
N SER A 221 -8.04 -41.82 -6.25
CA SER A 221 -8.57 -43.16 -6.36
C SER A 221 -7.73 -43.91 -7.39
N LYS A 222 -6.41 -43.87 -7.22
CA LYS A 222 -5.63 -45.11 -7.30
C LYS A 222 -5.90 -45.79 -5.97
N ARG A 223 -7.00 -46.54 -5.80
CA ARG A 223 -7.04 -47.96 -6.15
C ARG A 223 -5.68 -48.65 -5.91
N ASP A 224 -5.15 -48.50 -4.71
CA ASP A 224 -4.55 -49.63 -4.02
C ASP A 224 -5.56 -50.12 -2.98
N VAL A 225 -6.50 -50.91 -3.51
CA VAL A 225 -7.31 -51.85 -2.75
C VAL A 225 -6.33 -52.89 -2.21
N ARG A 226 -5.71 -52.61 -1.06
CA ARG A 226 -5.21 -53.68 -0.19
C ARG A 226 -6.28 -53.98 0.83
N ASP A 227 -7.07 -54.98 0.47
CA ASP A 227 -7.84 -55.83 1.36
C ASP A 227 -7.07 -56.10 2.66
N TYR A 228 -7.53 -55.50 3.76
CA TYR A 228 -7.38 -56.09 5.08
C TYR A 228 -8.72 -55.97 5.81
N SER A 229 -9.54 -56.97 5.53
CA SER A 229 -10.35 -57.71 6.49
C SER A 229 -10.49 -57.09 7.89
N GLY A 230 -11.65 -56.49 8.16
CA GLY A 230 -12.01 -56.01 9.49
C GLY A 230 -13.51 -56.11 9.75
N LYS A 231 -14.03 -57.33 9.74
CA LYS A 231 -15.42 -57.70 10.09
C LYS A 231 -15.90 -57.01 11.37
N TRP A 232 -16.74 -55.99 11.28
CA TRP A 232 -17.63 -55.59 12.36
C TRP A 232 -19.04 -55.30 11.80
N LYS A 233 -19.74 -56.38 11.45
CA LYS A 233 -21.21 -56.36 11.34
C LYS A 233 -21.76 -56.25 12.76
N ARG A 234 -22.26 -55.06 13.13
CA ARG A 234 -23.14 -54.91 14.29
C ARG A 234 -24.55 -54.63 13.77
N GLU A 235 -25.26 -55.71 13.51
CA GLU A 235 -26.71 -55.70 13.27
C GLU A 235 -27.39 -55.21 14.56
N ARG A 236 -27.70 -53.93 14.62
CA ARG A 236 -28.70 -53.39 15.55
C ARG A 236 -29.97 -53.16 14.75
N SER A 237 -30.95 -54.01 15.00
CA SER A 237 -32.36 -53.87 14.64
C SER A 237 -32.87 -52.49 15.07
N ARG A 238 -32.82 -51.53 14.15
CA ARG A 238 -33.54 -50.26 14.25
C ARG A 238 -34.92 -50.48 13.69
N SER A 239 -35.90 -50.31 14.57
CA SER A 239 -37.33 -50.28 14.28
C SER A 239 -37.67 -49.37 13.10
N PRO A 240 -38.78 -49.63 12.39
CA PRO A 240 -39.15 -48.89 11.18
C PRO A 240 -39.49 -47.45 11.56
N ARG A 241 -38.54 -46.52 11.37
CA ARG A 241 -38.91 -45.10 11.31
C ARG A 241 -39.65 -44.91 10.00
N ARG A 242 -40.93 -44.52 10.10
CA ARG A 242 -41.75 -44.06 8.99
C ARG A 242 -40.90 -43.15 8.10
N SER A 243 -40.47 -43.71 6.97
CA SER A 243 -40.07 -42.97 5.79
C SER A 243 -41.33 -42.28 5.25
N GLY A 244 -41.78 -41.26 5.96
CA GLY A 244 -42.60 -40.21 5.39
C GLY A 244 -41.68 -39.35 4.53
N ALA A 245 -41.24 -39.91 3.41
CA ALA A 245 -40.78 -39.14 2.26
C ALA A 245 -42.01 -38.38 1.76
N VAL A 246 -42.36 -37.31 2.47
CA VAL A 246 -43.20 -36.29 1.90
C VAL A 246 -42.29 -35.63 0.88
N ASP A 247 -42.58 -35.89 -0.40
CA ASP A 247 -42.07 -35.19 -1.58
C ASP A 247 -42.41 -33.70 -1.47
N TYR A 248 -41.80 -33.01 -0.49
CA TYR A 248 -41.71 -31.57 -0.54
C TYR A 248 -40.70 -31.27 -1.64
N PRO A 249 -41.13 -30.66 -2.77
CA PRO A 249 -40.17 -30.18 -3.75
C PRO A 249 -39.16 -29.30 -3.02
N PRO A 250 -37.85 -29.49 -3.24
CA PRO A 250 -36.84 -28.67 -2.60
C PRO A 250 -37.21 -27.21 -2.84
N ARG A 251 -37.45 -26.48 -1.75
CA ARG A 251 -37.83 -25.07 -1.80
C ARG A 251 -36.80 -24.38 -2.70
N PRO A 252 -37.23 -23.67 -3.77
CA PRO A 252 -36.29 -22.99 -4.65
C PRO A 252 -35.42 -22.10 -3.77
N ARG A 253 -34.12 -22.37 -3.74
CA ARG A 253 -33.17 -21.53 -3.02
C ARG A 253 -33.27 -20.16 -3.68
N SER A 254 -33.45 -19.12 -2.87
CA SER A 254 -33.37 -17.74 -3.33
C SER A 254 -32.13 -17.61 -4.22
N PRO A 255 -32.21 -16.92 -5.37
CA PRO A 255 -31.04 -16.66 -6.18
C PRO A 255 -29.94 -16.13 -5.27
N PRO A 256 -28.70 -16.63 -5.38
CA PRO A 256 -27.60 -16.05 -4.62
C PRO A 256 -27.59 -14.55 -4.90
N GLN A 257 -27.55 -13.73 -3.84
CA GLN A 257 -27.49 -12.28 -4.00
C GLN A 257 -26.28 -11.97 -4.88
N THR A 258 -26.54 -11.38 -6.05
CA THR A 258 -25.48 -10.85 -6.89
C THR A 258 -24.84 -9.69 -6.15
N HIS A 259 -23.67 -9.94 -5.56
CA HIS A 259 -22.87 -8.88 -4.97
C HIS A 259 -22.43 -7.94 -6.09
N ALA A 260 -23.04 -6.75 -6.13
CA ALA A 260 -22.58 -5.68 -7.00
C ALA A 260 -21.14 -5.32 -6.60
N PRO A 261 -20.24 -5.07 -7.57
CA PRO A 261 -18.91 -4.60 -7.25
C PRO A 261 -18.97 -3.31 -6.42
N PRO A 262 -18.01 -3.11 -5.50
CA PRO A 262 -17.65 -1.78 -5.07
C PRO A 262 -17.39 -0.89 -6.29
N SER A 263 -17.92 0.33 -6.27
CA SER A 263 -17.70 1.30 -7.34
C SER A 263 -16.24 1.79 -7.37
N VAL A 264 -15.61 1.93 -6.20
CA VAL A 264 -14.26 2.47 -6.04
C VAL A 264 -13.42 1.62 -5.09
N TYR A 265 -12.19 1.31 -5.53
CA TYR A 265 -11.11 0.68 -4.80
C TYR A 265 -10.04 1.72 -4.52
N LEU A 266 -9.83 2.04 -3.25
CA LEU A 266 -8.92 3.10 -2.80
C LEU A 266 -7.54 2.52 -2.49
N VAL A 267 -6.51 3.01 -3.17
CA VAL A 267 -5.11 2.60 -2.97
C VAL A 267 -4.31 3.78 -2.43
N ASP A 268 -3.81 3.63 -1.20
CA ASP A 268 -2.95 4.63 -0.57
C ASP A 268 -1.50 4.41 -0.98
N VAL A 269 -1.02 5.24 -1.91
CA VAL A 269 0.34 5.20 -2.46
C VAL A 269 1.36 5.60 -1.39
N ARG A 270 1.01 6.49 -0.46
CA ARG A 270 1.86 6.82 0.69
C ARG A 270 2.03 5.61 1.60
N GLN A 271 0.95 4.89 1.89
CA GLN A 271 1.05 3.67 2.69
C GLN A 271 1.90 2.60 1.97
N MET A 272 1.74 2.43 0.65
CA MET A 272 2.58 1.53 -0.13
C MET A 272 4.07 1.88 -0.03
N TYR A 273 4.40 3.17 -0.16
CA TYR A 273 5.76 3.67 -0.04
C TYR A 273 6.34 3.41 1.35
N GLN A 274 5.60 3.76 2.41
CA GLN A 274 6.02 3.53 3.79
C GLN A 274 6.25 2.04 4.07
N ASN A 275 5.41 1.17 3.50
CA ASN A 275 5.59 -0.28 3.60
C ASN A 275 6.87 -0.73 2.89
N LEU A 276 7.17 -0.18 1.72
CA LEU A 276 8.39 -0.48 0.98
C LEU A 276 9.63 -0.01 1.75
N MET A 277 9.65 1.25 2.19
CA MET A 277 10.81 1.88 2.81
C MET A 277 11.02 1.46 4.27
N GLN A 278 10.00 0.92 4.94
CA GLN A 278 10.01 0.60 6.37
C GLN A 278 10.30 1.81 7.27
N VAL A 279 10.07 3.04 6.78
CA VAL A 279 10.23 4.27 7.55
C VAL A 279 8.90 5.03 7.59
N PRO A 280 8.36 5.35 8.78
CA PRO A 280 7.16 6.16 8.91
C PRO A 280 7.52 7.62 8.66
N LYS A 281 7.74 8.00 7.39
CA LYS A 281 7.96 9.39 6.99
C LYS A 281 6.71 9.94 6.33
N ASN A 282 6.36 11.16 6.74
CA ASN A 282 5.30 11.95 6.10
C ASN A 282 5.97 12.90 5.10
N GLU A 283 6.47 12.31 4.03
CA GLU A 283 7.08 13.04 2.91
C GLU A 283 6.02 13.30 1.82
N SER A 284 6.27 14.32 1.01
CA SER A 284 5.39 14.66 -0.11
C SER A 284 5.52 13.63 -1.23
N ILE A 285 4.53 13.59 -2.12
CA ILE A 285 4.60 12.73 -3.32
C ILE A 285 5.81 13.09 -4.20
N THR A 286 6.20 14.36 -4.23
CA THR A 286 7.40 14.83 -4.94
C THR A 286 8.69 14.25 -4.38
N SER A 287 8.80 14.10 -3.05
CA SER A 287 9.95 13.42 -2.44
C SER A 287 10.01 11.95 -2.82
N TYR A 288 8.85 11.26 -2.87
CA TYR A 288 8.79 9.86 -3.32
C TYR A 288 9.22 9.74 -4.78
N ALA A 289 8.70 10.59 -5.65
CA ALA A 289 9.09 10.61 -7.07
C ALA A 289 10.59 10.84 -7.25
N SER A 290 11.17 11.78 -6.50
CA SER A 290 12.61 12.04 -6.53
C SER A 290 13.42 10.81 -6.10
N GLU A 291 12.99 10.08 -5.07
CA GLU A 291 13.72 8.89 -4.61
C GLU A 291 13.67 7.74 -5.63
N PHE A 292 12.60 7.62 -6.41
CA PHE A 292 12.53 6.66 -7.51
C PHE A 292 13.22 7.14 -8.79
N ALA A 293 13.84 8.32 -8.79
CA ALA A 293 14.37 8.96 -9.99
C ALA A 293 13.33 9.03 -11.13
N LEU A 294 12.04 9.14 -10.76
CA LEU A 294 10.97 9.42 -11.70
C LEU A 294 11.20 10.83 -12.22
N ARG A 295 11.62 10.92 -13.51
CA ARG A 295 11.92 12.09 -14.36
C ARG A 295 12.11 13.43 -13.66
N ASP A 296 13.17 14.14 -14.04
CA ASP A 296 13.62 15.45 -13.53
C ASP A 296 12.49 16.38 -13.04
N THR A 297 12.00 16.14 -11.83
CA THR A 297 11.16 17.08 -11.06
C THR A 297 11.95 18.33 -10.65
N ALA A 298 13.25 18.38 -11.00
CA ALA A 298 14.00 19.61 -10.92
C ALA A 298 13.35 20.61 -11.87
N PRO A 299 12.91 21.77 -11.36
CA PRO A 299 12.44 22.80 -12.26
C PRO A 299 13.56 23.17 -13.23
N GLY A 300 13.28 23.10 -14.54
CA GLY A 300 14.16 23.66 -15.54
C GLY A 300 14.41 25.14 -15.20
N ARG A 301 15.67 25.52 -14.98
CA ARG A 301 16.03 26.94 -14.97
C ARG A 301 16.05 27.40 -16.42
N GLY A 302 15.17 28.35 -16.73
CA GLY A 302 15.23 29.07 -17.99
C GLY A 302 16.52 29.86 -18.14
N GLU A 303 16.76 30.34 -19.36
CA GLU A 303 17.91 31.17 -19.72
C GLU A 303 18.05 32.42 -18.83
N ASP A 304 16.93 32.91 -18.27
CA ASP A 304 16.86 34.08 -17.38
C ASP A 304 16.92 33.74 -15.88
N ASP A 305 17.30 32.51 -15.50
CA ASP A 305 17.24 32.00 -14.12
C ASP A 305 15.82 31.96 -13.53
N THR A 306 14.81 32.26 -14.36
CA THR A 306 13.40 32.02 -14.04
C THR A 306 13.18 30.52 -13.99
N ILE A 307 12.60 30.05 -12.90
CA ILE A 307 12.15 28.68 -12.74
C ILE A 307 11.05 28.45 -13.77
N ILE A 308 11.39 27.81 -14.89
CA ILE A 308 10.45 27.43 -15.93
C ILE A 308 9.83 26.11 -15.47
N TYR A 309 8.57 26.20 -15.07
CA TYR A 309 7.73 25.05 -14.70
C TYR A 309 7.24 24.27 -15.94
N GLU A 310 8.03 24.20 -17.02
CA GLU A 310 7.61 23.56 -18.27
C GLU A 310 7.35 22.05 -18.09
N ASP A 311 7.93 21.44 -17.05
CA ASP A 311 7.83 19.99 -16.79
C ASP A 311 7.37 19.65 -15.36
N ILE A 312 6.73 20.57 -14.62
CA ILE A 312 6.10 20.16 -13.34
C ILE A 312 4.72 19.58 -13.64
N ASP A 313 4.72 18.26 -13.73
CA ASP A 313 3.51 17.45 -13.83
C ASP A 313 2.63 17.69 -12.59
N PRO A 314 1.30 17.83 -12.75
CA PRO A 314 0.41 17.99 -11.61
C PRO A 314 0.56 16.78 -10.68
N GLU A 315 0.51 16.99 -9.35
CA GLU A 315 0.79 15.95 -8.35
C GLU A 315 -0.02 14.66 -8.56
N SER A 316 -1.22 14.76 -9.13
CA SER A 316 -2.01 13.62 -9.55
C SER A 316 -1.26 12.67 -10.49
N TRP A 317 -0.41 13.16 -11.40
CA TRP A 317 0.40 12.30 -12.28
C TRP A 317 1.44 11.53 -11.50
N LEU A 318 2.17 12.25 -10.65
CA LEU A 318 3.22 11.68 -9.83
C LEU A 318 2.70 10.54 -8.96
N ILE A 319 1.48 10.65 -8.41
CA ILE A 319 0.84 9.55 -7.67
C ILE A 319 0.75 8.28 -8.53
N GLY A 320 0.36 8.40 -9.80
CA GLY A 320 0.26 7.27 -10.73
C GLY A 320 1.61 6.65 -11.06
N TYR A 321 2.61 7.47 -11.40
CA TYR A 321 3.95 6.98 -11.74
C TYR A 321 4.71 6.40 -10.53
N VAL A 322 4.57 7.00 -9.35
CA VAL A 322 5.13 6.43 -8.10
C VAL A 322 4.49 5.08 -7.78
N TRP A 323 3.18 4.95 -7.99
CA TRP A 323 2.50 3.66 -7.85
C TRP A 323 3.04 2.64 -8.87
N GLU A 324 3.21 3.04 -10.13
CA GLU A 324 3.72 2.17 -11.19
C GLU A 324 5.13 1.65 -10.86
N GLU A 325 6.06 2.51 -10.46
CA GLU A 325 7.42 2.08 -10.06
C GLU A 325 7.39 1.01 -8.97
N MET A 326 6.55 1.20 -7.95
CA MET A 326 6.40 0.22 -6.88
C MET A 326 5.72 -1.08 -7.37
N ALA A 327 4.75 -0.98 -8.28
CA ALA A 327 3.94 -2.09 -8.75
C ALA A 327 4.62 -2.94 -9.85
N ASN A 328 5.40 -2.31 -10.74
CA ASN A 328 6.15 -2.95 -11.83
C ASN A 328 7.43 -3.65 -11.33
N SER A 329 7.91 -3.29 -10.14
CA SER A 329 9.16 -3.77 -9.57
C SER A 329 9.13 -5.25 -9.10
N ILE A 330 10.27 -5.74 -8.58
CA ILE A 330 10.47 -7.07 -7.98
C ILE A 330 9.70 -7.23 -6.65
N ALA A 331 9.76 -8.39 -5.99
CA ALA A 331 8.99 -8.62 -4.76
C ALA A 331 9.37 -7.63 -3.66
N ILE A 332 8.42 -7.20 -2.83
CA ILE A 332 8.68 -6.15 -1.83
C ILE A 332 9.87 -6.49 -0.92
N ASP A 333 10.03 -7.76 -0.57
CA ASP A 333 11.14 -8.23 0.27
C ASP A 333 12.48 -8.14 -0.46
N GLU A 334 12.49 -8.39 -1.78
CA GLU A 334 13.68 -8.24 -2.63
C GLU A 334 14.00 -6.75 -2.83
N GLN A 335 12.99 -5.90 -3.07
CA GLN A 335 13.20 -4.44 -3.16
C GLN A 335 13.78 -3.88 -1.86
N ARG A 336 13.23 -4.28 -0.71
CA ARG A 336 13.75 -3.92 0.62
C ARG A 336 15.19 -4.38 0.80
N ALA A 337 15.52 -5.60 0.38
CA ALA A 337 16.87 -6.13 0.45
C ALA A 337 17.84 -5.31 -0.42
N SER A 338 17.47 -5.02 -1.68
CA SER A 338 18.26 -4.20 -2.59
C SER A 338 18.52 -2.80 -2.02
N ARG A 339 17.49 -2.11 -1.52
CA ARG A 339 17.62 -0.76 -0.94
C ARG A 339 18.51 -0.74 0.31
N LYS A 340 18.42 -1.76 1.17
CA LYS A 340 19.30 -1.90 2.35
C LYS A 340 20.78 -2.07 1.97
N LEU A 341 21.07 -2.66 0.81
CA LEU A 341 22.45 -2.78 0.32
C LEU A 341 22.99 -1.41 -0.14
N PHE A 342 22.21 -0.67 -0.94
CA PHE A 342 22.60 0.67 -1.41
C PHE A 342 22.86 1.65 -0.26
N SER A 343 21.98 1.72 0.74
CA SER A 343 22.18 2.62 1.90
C SER A 343 23.41 2.27 2.74
N LYS A 344 23.91 1.02 2.66
CA LYS A 344 25.10 0.59 3.38
C LYS A 344 26.39 0.91 2.62
N GLU A 345 26.35 0.85 1.29
CA GLU A 345 27.51 1.12 0.43
C GLU A 345 27.84 2.63 0.37
N GLU A 346 26.84 3.52 0.36
CA GLU A 346 27.07 4.98 0.38
C GLU A 346 27.77 5.47 1.66
N LEU A 347 27.73 4.72 2.76
CA LEU A 347 28.38 5.11 4.02
C LEU A 347 29.90 4.83 4.04
N ILE A 348 30.48 4.19 3.01
CA ILE A 348 31.85 3.64 3.06
C ILE A 348 32.90 4.47 2.31
N GLU A 349 32.55 5.49 1.53
CA GLU A 349 33.53 6.42 0.92
C GLU A 349 33.78 7.68 1.77
N VAL A 350 34.11 7.50 3.06
CA VAL A 350 34.98 8.47 3.74
C VAL A 350 36.40 7.99 3.51
N TYR A 351 37.02 8.46 2.42
CA TYR A 351 38.47 8.33 2.25
C TYR A 351 39.14 8.80 3.55
N PRO A 352 39.91 7.95 4.26
CA PRO A 352 40.75 8.44 5.33
C PRO A 352 41.72 9.43 4.69
N GLY A 353 41.53 10.71 4.99
CA GLY A 353 42.38 11.79 4.53
C GLY A 353 43.84 11.37 4.72
N ALA A 354 44.61 11.45 3.65
CA ALA A 354 46.05 11.33 3.72
C ALA A 354 46.58 12.26 4.83
N PRO A 355 47.52 11.84 5.68
CA PRO A 355 48.17 12.73 6.64
C PRO A 355 49.03 13.74 5.86
N GLY A 356 48.40 14.81 5.41
CA GLY A 356 49.05 15.96 4.79
C GLY A 356 49.72 16.79 5.86
N GLY A 357 51.05 16.82 5.83
CA GLY A 357 51.89 17.59 6.72
C GLY A 357 51.56 19.08 6.72
N ALA A 358 51.54 19.65 7.91
CA ALA A 358 51.53 21.09 8.12
C ALA A 358 52.92 21.67 7.80
N GLY A 359 53.04 22.29 6.62
CA GLY A 359 53.79 23.54 6.49
C GLY A 359 52.74 24.63 6.35
N GLY A 360 52.62 25.63 7.22
CA GLY A 360 53.62 26.28 8.05
C GLY A 360 53.72 27.72 7.57
N ASP A 361 53.06 28.64 8.27
CA ASP A 361 53.42 30.07 8.29
C ASP A 361 52.84 30.72 9.56
N ASP A 362 53.27 30.21 10.72
CA ASP A 362 53.11 30.91 11.98
C ASP A 362 54.41 31.67 12.25
N ASP A 363 54.32 33.00 12.30
CA ASP A 363 55.35 33.90 12.83
C ASP A 363 55.58 33.58 14.31
N VAL A 364 56.45 32.61 14.57
CA VAL A 364 56.86 32.23 15.93
C VAL A 364 57.88 33.24 16.45
N ASP A 365 57.46 34.03 17.45
CA ASP A 365 58.32 34.99 18.16
C ASP A 365 59.43 34.24 18.93
N PRO A 366 60.72 34.52 18.66
CA PRO A 366 61.84 33.84 19.31
C PRO A 366 61.98 34.11 20.83
N ASN A 367 61.09 34.89 21.44
CA ASN A 367 61.08 35.14 22.89
C ASN A 367 60.01 34.38 23.69
N ASP A 368 59.25 33.47 23.09
CA ASP A 368 58.28 32.66 23.84
C ASP A 368 58.97 31.64 24.75
N ILE A 369 59.23 32.07 26.00
CA ILE A 369 59.65 31.22 27.11
C ILE A 369 58.50 30.29 27.48
N VAL A 370 58.57 29.05 27.00
CA VAL A 370 57.66 27.97 27.36
C VAL A 370 57.87 27.61 28.84
N GLN A 371 56.90 27.96 29.69
CA GLN A 371 56.84 27.42 31.06
C GLN A 371 56.26 25.99 31.03
N PRO A 372 56.92 24.98 31.63
CA PRO A 372 56.37 23.64 31.71
C PRO A 372 55.24 23.58 32.75
N GLY A 373 53.99 23.65 32.27
CA GLY A 373 52.78 23.41 33.07
C GLY A 373 52.51 21.93 33.27
N ALA A 374 52.44 21.51 34.54
CA ALA A 374 52.14 20.15 34.97
C ALA A 374 50.75 19.67 34.51
N GLN A 375 50.69 18.46 33.95
CA GLN A 375 49.44 17.75 33.65
C GLN A 375 48.80 17.19 34.94
N PRO A 376 47.51 17.47 35.21
CA PRO A 376 46.71 16.63 36.09
C PRO A 376 46.10 15.48 35.27
N GLY A 377 46.59 14.26 35.50
CA GLY A 377 45.98 13.05 34.98
C GLY A 377 44.66 12.73 35.71
N ASN A 378 43.76 12.03 35.02
CA ASN A 378 42.73 11.26 35.71
C ASN A 378 42.38 9.96 34.95
N PRO A 379 42.01 8.88 35.67
CA PRO A 379 42.31 7.51 35.31
C PRO A 379 41.17 6.76 34.62
N THR A 380 41.60 5.80 33.80
CA THR A 380 40.88 4.63 33.30
C THR A 380 40.29 3.75 34.41
N SER A 381 39.01 3.37 34.29
CA SER A 381 38.41 2.26 35.03
C SER A 381 38.15 1.06 34.11
N ALA A 382 38.68 -0.08 34.52
CA ALA A 382 38.54 -1.41 33.91
C ALA A 382 37.29 -2.15 34.47
N PRO A 383 36.82 -3.23 33.81
CA PRO A 383 35.54 -3.86 34.11
C PRO A 383 35.64 -4.88 35.27
N LYS A 384 34.56 -5.05 36.03
CA LYS A 384 34.39 -6.13 37.03
C LYS A 384 33.38 -7.19 36.55
N PRO A 385 33.61 -8.48 36.85
CA PRO A 385 32.66 -9.57 36.62
C PRO A 385 31.92 -10.04 37.91
N VAL A 386 30.89 -10.88 37.69
CA VAL A 386 30.24 -11.90 38.58
C VAL A 386 29.03 -11.51 39.47
N GLY A 387 28.00 -12.36 39.42
CA GLY A 387 27.02 -12.65 40.51
C GLY A 387 25.56 -12.71 40.02
N MET A 388 24.96 -13.86 39.70
CA MET A 388 24.27 -14.81 40.60
C MET A 388 23.31 -14.17 41.63
N TYR A 389 22.00 -14.29 41.38
CA TYR A 389 20.85 -14.58 42.30
C TYR A 389 19.64 -14.78 41.35
N ASP A 390 19.08 -15.96 41.16
CA ASP A 390 18.10 -16.66 42.02
C ASP A 390 16.94 -15.78 42.51
N SER A 391 15.79 -15.92 41.87
CA SER A 391 14.48 -15.49 42.37
C SER A 391 13.43 -16.48 41.85
N ALA A 392 13.27 -17.54 42.64
CA ALA A 392 12.07 -18.36 42.68
C ALA A 392 11.01 -17.66 43.56
N SER A 393 9.75 -18.12 43.42
CA SER A 393 8.50 -17.66 44.09
C SER A 393 7.79 -16.53 43.32
N GLU A 394 6.49 -16.55 43.00
CA GLU A 394 5.30 -17.31 43.40
C GLU A 394 4.37 -17.41 42.16
N ASP A 395 3.76 -18.56 41.85
CA ASP A 395 2.40 -18.94 42.26
C ASP A 395 1.40 -17.78 42.30
N ASP A 396 0.54 -17.69 41.29
CA ASP A 396 -0.85 -17.29 41.48
C ASP A 396 -1.72 -17.95 40.40
N ASP A 397 -2.54 -18.89 40.88
CA ASP A 397 -3.74 -19.40 40.23
C ASP A 397 -4.70 -18.25 39.91
N TRP A 398 -5.32 -18.26 38.71
CA TRP A 398 -6.76 -18.11 38.46
C TRP A 398 -7.10 -18.29 36.98
#